data_AF-A0A353LSA9-F1
#
_entry.id   AF-A0A353LSA9-F1
#
_cell.length_a   1.000
_cell.length_b   1.000
_cell.length_c   1.000
_cell.angle_alpha   90.00
_cell.angle_beta   90.00
_cell.angle_gamma   90.00
#
_symmetry.space_group_name_H-M   'P 1'
#
loop_
_entity.id
_entity.type
_entity.pdbx_description
1 polymer ?
#
loop_
_entity_poly.entity_id
_entity_poly.type
_entity_poly.pdbx_seq_one_letter_code
_entity_poly.pdbx_strand_id
1 'polypeptide(L)'
;LIYEGGIANMNYSISNTAEYGEYVTGPRVVTDATRQAMRDSLNDIQSGKFTRDWMLENQVHQTNFKAMRARMSQHGIEDVGERLRAMMPWIAESRLVDKSKN
;
A
#
# COMPACT_ATOMS: atom_id res chain seq x y z
N LEU A 1 -7.95 9.96 11.50
CA LEU A 1 -8.88 9.05 12.22
C LEU A 1 -8.18 7.88 12.91
N ILE A 2 -7.78 6.81 12.19
CA ILE A 2 -7.14 5.64 12.86
C ILE A 2 -5.79 6.03 13.50
N TYR A 3 -4.95 6.79 12.80
CA TYR A 3 -3.67 7.26 13.33
C TYR A 3 -3.81 8.09 14.62
N GLU A 4 -4.90 8.88 14.73
CA GLU A 4 -5.12 9.82 15.83
C GLU A 4 -5.80 9.17 17.05
N GLY A 5 -6.55 8.08 16.87
CA GLY A 5 -7.38 7.51 17.95
C GLY A 5 -7.75 6.04 17.83
N GLY A 6 -7.12 5.28 16.94
CA GLY A 6 -7.39 3.85 16.74
C GLY A 6 -8.68 3.54 15.98
N ILE A 7 -8.99 2.24 15.87
CA ILE A 7 -10.13 1.72 15.09
C ILE A 7 -11.46 2.19 15.69
N ALA A 8 -11.61 2.15 17.01
CA ALA A 8 -12.83 2.58 17.69
C ALA A 8 -13.19 4.05 17.38
N ASN A 9 -12.19 4.95 17.35
CA ASN A 9 -12.41 6.34 16.98
C ASN A 9 -12.83 6.51 15.51
N MET A 10 -12.26 5.69 14.61
CA MET A 10 -12.66 5.68 13.21
C MET A 10 -14.12 5.20 13.07
N ASN A 11 -14.50 4.11 13.75
CA ASN A 11 -15.86 3.57 13.70
C ASN A 11 -16.88 4.55 14.27
N TYR A 12 -16.54 5.27 15.34
CA TYR A 12 -17.37 6.35 15.88
C TYR A 12 -17.58 7.51 14.89
N SER A 13 -16.61 7.75 13.99
CA SER A 13 -16.62 8.90 13.07
C SER A 13 -17.33 8.61 11.73
N ILE A 14 -17.54 7.35 11.37
CA ILE A 14 -18.21 6.95 10.13
C ILE A 14 -19.70 6.68 10.38
N SER A 15 -20.51 6.61 9.31
CA SER A 15 -21.92 6.24 9.45
C SER A 15 -22.08 4.79 9.94
N ASN A 16 -23.13 4.51 10.72
CA ASN A 16 -23.48 3.15 11.15
C ASN A 16 -23.60 2.15 9.97
N THR A 17 -24.00 2.62 8.79
CA THR A 17 -24.07 1.78 7.57
C THR A 17 -22.68 1.33 7.12
N ALA A 18 -21.68 2.21 7.21
CA ALA A 18 -20.29 1.88 6.88
C ALA A 18 -19.68 0.96 7.93
N GLU A 19 -19.94 1.21 9.22
CA GLU A 19 -19.48 0.35 10.32
C GLU A 19 -20.06 -1.07 10.22
N TYR A 20 -21.37 -1.20 9.98
CA TYR A 20 -21.99 -2.51 9.76
C TYR A 20 -21.37 -3.22 8.54
N GLY A 21 -21.14 -2.47 7.46
CA GLY A 21 -20.47 -2.96 6.26
C GLY A 21 -19.06 -3.49 6.53
N GLU A 22 -18.28 -2.78 7.35
CA GLU A 22 -16.94 -3.20 7.81
C GLU A 22 -17.01 -4.56 8.53
N TYR A 23 -17.90 -4.72 9.50
CA TYR A 23 -17.98 -5.96 10.29
C TYR A 23 -18.39 -7.18 9.47
N VAL A 24 -19.31 -7.01 8.51
CA VAL A 24 -19.80 -8.12 7.68
C VAL A 24 -18.87 -8.41 6.49
N THR A 25 -18.28 -7.38 5.89
CA THR A 25 -17.52 -7.53 4.64
C THR A 25 -16.01 -7.62 4.87
N GLY A 26 -15.48 -6.97 5.90
CA GLY A 26 -14.06 -6.98 6.23
C GLY A 26 -13.46 -8.39 6.32
N PRO A 27 -14.06 -9.32 7.09
CA PRO A 27 -13.58 -10.71 7.19
C PRO A 27 -13.66 -11.51 5.87
N ARG A 28 -14.50 -11.09 4.92
CA ARG A 28 -14.62 -11.72 3.59
C ARG A 28 -13.47 -11.32 2.67
N VAL A 29 -12.86 -10.15 2.90
CA VAL A 29 -11.71 -9.65 2.14
C VAL A 29 -10.40 -10.06 2.80
N VAL A 30 -10.27 -9.86 4.11
CA VAL A 30 -9.11 -10.29 4.91
C VAL A 30 -9.42 -11.63 5.57
N THR A 31 -9.17 -12.69 4.81
CA THR A 31 -9.51 -14.07 5.18
C THR A 31 -8.36 -14.76 5.94
N ASP A 32 -8.59 -15.99 6.39
CA ASP A 32 -7.51 -16.81 6.96
C ASP A 32 -6.41 -17.14 5.95
N ALA A 33 -6.73 -17.23 4.66
CA ALA A 33 -5.73 -17.35 3.60
C ALA A 33 -4.87 -16.08 3.51
N THR A 34 -5.47 -14.90 3.64
CA THR A 34 -4.72 -13.63 3.71
C THR A 34 -3.79 -13.61 4.92
N ARG A 35 -4.27 -14.06 6.09
CA ARG A 35 -3.44 -14.17 7.30
C ARG A 35 -2.32 -15.21 7.14
N GLN A 36 -2.56 -16.30 6.42
CA GLN A 36 -1.53 -17.29 6.12
C GLN A 36 -0.45 -16.70 5.22
N ALA A 37 -0.82 -16.00 4.15
CA ALA A 37 0.13 -15.31 3.29
C ALA A 37 1.00 -14.29 4.06
N MET A 38 0.43 -13.60 5.05
CA MET A 38 1.19 -12.72 5.95
C MET A 38 2.21 -13.49 6.80
N ARG A 39 1.84 -14.66 7.34
CA ARG A 39 2.76 -15.53 8.10
C ARG A 39 3.88 -16.08 7.22
N ASP A 40 3.56 -16.51 6.01
CA ASP A 40 4.55 -17.02 5.06
C ASP A 40 5.53 -15.91 4.65
N SER A 41 5.02 -14.70 4.41
CA SER A 41 5.85 -13.52 4.16
C SER A 41 6.79 -13.20 5.33
N LEU A 42 6.31 -13.31 6.58
CA LEU A 42 7.13 -13.14 7.77
C LEU A 42 8.22 -14.23 7.86
N ASN A 43 7.89 -15.48 7.56
CA ASN A 43 8.86 -16.58 7.53
C ASN A 43 9.94 -16.37 6.46
N ASP A 44 9.58 -15.87 5.28
CA ASP A 44 10.53 -15.52 4.21
C ASP A 44 11.49 -14.40 4.63
N ILE A 45 11.02 -13.44 5.43
CA ILE A 45 11.86 -12.40 6.03
C ILE A 45 12.79 -13.00 7.09
N GLN A 46 12.23 -13.73 8.06
CA GLN A 46 12.98 -14.26 9.21
C GLN A 46 14.02 -15.32 8.81
N SER A 47 13.74 -16.12 7.78
CA SER A 47 14.68 -17.09 7.22
C SER A 47 15.79 -16.46 6.37
N GLY A 48 15.73 -15.15 6.09
CA GLY A 48 16.66 -14.44 5.22
C GLY A 48 16.46 -14.68 3.72
N LYS A 49 15.41 -15.44 3.35
CA LYS A 49 15.06 -15.69 1.93
C LYS A 49 14.80 -14.38 1.19
N PHE A 50 13.99 -13.48 1.75
CA PHE A 50 13.69 -12.19 1.14
C PHE A 50 14.96 -11.37 0.85
N THR A 51 15.86 -11.28 1.83
CA THR A 51 17.13 -10.54 1.70
C THR A 51 18.02 -11.14 0.61
N ARG A 52 18.18 -12.48 0.59
CA ARG A 52 18.96 -13.18 -0.44
C ARG A 52 18.40 -12.91 -1.83
N ASP A 53 17.09 -13.05 -2.01
CA ASP A 53 16.44 -12.85 -3.30
C ASP A 53 16.61 -11.39 -3.78
N TRP A 54 16.50 -10.41 -2.88
CA TRP A 54 16.77 -9.00 -3.20
C TRP A 54 18.24 -8.75 -3.59
N MET A 55 19.20 -9.34 -2.88
CA MET A 55 20.62 -9.20 -3.23
C MET A 55 20.91 -9.76 -4.62
N LEU A 56 20.35 -10.92 -4.98
CA LEU A 56 20.48 -11.51 -6.31
C LEU A 56 19.87 -10.61 -7.39
N GLU A 57 18.67 -10.06 -7.14
CA GLU A 57 18.03 -9.12 -8.06
C GLU A 57 18.91 -7.87 -8.30
N ASN A 58 19.62 -7.39 -7.29
CA ASN A 58 20.58 -6.28 -7.45
C ASN A 58 21.83 -6.69 -8.25
N GLN A 59 22.33 -7.91 -8.09
CA GLN A 59 23.46 -8.43 -8.87
C GLN A 59 23.14 -8.48 -10.38
N VAL A 60 21.87 -8.73 -10.73
CA VAL A 60 21.38 -8.68 -12.13
C VAL A 60 20.82 -7.31 -12.53
N HIS A 61 21.29 -6.25 -11.86
CA HIS A 61 20.95 -4.85 -12.13
C HIS A 61 19.44 -4.53 -12.08
N GLN A 62 18.70 -5.23 -11.21
CA GLN A 62 17.30 -4.98 -10.89
C GLN A 62 16.35 -5.13 -12.08
N THR A 63 16.61 -6.09 -12.97
CA THR A 63 15.85 -6.27 -14.21
C THR A 63 14.36 -6.52 -13.97
N ASN A 64 14.01 -7.47 -13.09
CA ASN A 64 12.61 -7.74 -12.75
C ASN A 64 12.00 -6.59 -11.96
N PHE A 65 12.74 -6.01 -11.03
CA PHE A 65 12.25 -4.89 -10.22
C PHE A 65 11.91 -3.66 -11.06
N LYS A 66 12.75 -3.31 -12.04
CA LYS A 66 12.45 -2.22 -12.99
C LYS A 66 11.23 -2.53 -13.84
N ALA A 67 11.06 -3.77 -14.29
CA ALA A 67 9.87 -4.18 -15.03
C ALA A 67 8.60 -4.09 -14.16
N MET A 68 8.66 -4.54 -12.90
CA MET A 68 7.56 -4.39 -11.94
C MET A 68 7.21 -2.92 -11.71
N ARG A 69 8.23 -2.08 -11.48
CA ARG A 69 8.05 -0.63 -11.30
C ARG A 69 7.37 0.02 -12.51
N ALA A 70 7.81 -0.30 -13.72
CA ALA A 70 7.22 0.23 -14.95
C ALA A 70 5.74 -0.16 -15.09
N ARG A 71 5.39 -1.42 -14.79
CA ARG A 71 3.98 -1.87 -14.81
C ARG A 71 3.14 -1.14 -13.77
N MET A 72 3.66 -0.97 -12.56
CA MET A 72 2.95 -0.25 -11.49
C MET A 72 2.74 1.23 -11.83
N SER A 73 3.73 1.90 -12.42
CA SER A 73 3.58 3.30 -12.85
C SER A 73 2.58 3.50 -13.99
N GLN A 74 2.26 2.45 -14.74
CA GLN A 74 1.29 2.47 -15.83
C GLN A 74 -0.12 2.08 -15.38
N HIS A 75 -0.31 1.75 -14.10
CA HIS A 75 -1.64 1.40 -13.60
C HIS A 75 -2.57 2.61 -13.71
N GLY A 76 -3.81 2.41 -14.18
CA GLY A 76 -4.74 3.53 -14.46
C GLY A 76 -5.06 4.42 -13.26
N ILE A 77 -4.86 3.92 -12.03
CA ILE A 77 -4.98 4.75 -10.81
C ILE A 77 -3.96 5.90 -10.77
N GLU A 78 -2.79 5.74 -11.39
CA GLU A 78 -1.74 6.76 -11.41
C GLU A 78 -2.10 7.91 -12.35
N ASP A 79 -2.57 7.62 -13.57
CA ASP A 79 -3.03 8.64 -14.53
C ASP A 79 -4.20 9.45 -13.96
N VAL A 80 -5.23 8.75 -13.48
CA VAL A 80 -6.41 9.41 -12.88
C VAL A 80 -6.02 10.17 -11.62
N GLY A 81 -5.21 9.55 -10.75
CA GLY A 81 -4.77 10.15 -9.49
C GLY A 81 -3.90 11.39 -9.69
N GLU A 82 -3.02 11.40 -10.69
CA GLU A 82 -2.20 12.57 -11.03
C GLU A 82 -3.08 13.75 -11.45
N ARG A 83 -4.02 13.54 -12.37
CA ARG A 83 -4.96 14.57 -12.83
C ARG A 83 -5.78 15.14 -11.67
N LEU A 84 -6.34 14.29 -10.83
CA LEU A 84 -7.11 14.72 -9.67
C LEU A 84 -6.27 15.53 -8.70
N ARG A 85 -5.07 15.05 -8.34
CA ARG A 85 -4.17 15.76 -7.40
C ARG A 85 -3.67 17.08 -7.97
N ALA A 86 -3.50 17.21 -9.29
CA ALA A 86 -3.12 18.47 -9.93
C ALA A 86 -4.18 19.58 -9.78
N MET A 87 -5.45 19.20 -9.65
CA MET A 87 -6.55 20.14 -9.42
C MET A 87 -6.74 20.53 -7.93
N MET A 88 -5.93 19.97 -7.03
CA MET A 88 -6.03 20.16 -5.58
C MET A 88 -4.85 21.00 -5.07
N PRO A 89 -4.89 22.35 -5.15
CA PRO A 89 -3.73 23.21 -4.87
C PRO A 89 -3.15 23.02 -3.46
N TRP A 90 -3.99 22.76 -2.46
CA TRP A 90 -3.56 22.52 -1.07
C TRP A 90 -2.65 21.29 -0.90
N ILE A 91 -2.75 20.29 -1.80
CA ILE A 91 -1.85 19.13 -1.80
C ILE A 91 -0.47 19.52 -2.31
N ALA A 92 -0.41 20.42 -3.31
CA ALA A 92 0.87 20.89 -3.84
C ALA A 92 1.64 21.73 -2.82
N GLU A 93 0.92 22.57 -2.05
CA GLU A 93 1.49 23.38 -0.97
C GLU A 93 2.05 22.54 0.18
N SER A 94 1.41 21.41 0.48
CA SER A 94 1.81 20.50 1.56
C SER A 94 2.80 19.40 1.12
N ARG A 95 3.42 19.54 -0.07
CA ARG A 95 4.26 18.48 -0.65
C ARG A 95 5.57 18.31 0.13
N LEU A 96 5.70 17.19 0.81
CA LEU A 96 6.91 16.83 1.57
C LEU A 96 8.04 16.23 0.73
N VAL A 97 7.75 15.75 -0.49
CA VAL A 97 8.72 15.06 -1.35
C VAL A 97 8.92 15.80 -2.67
N ASP A 98 10.16 16.20 -2.92
CA ASP A 98 10.59 16.78 -4.19
C ASP A 98 11.06 15.67 -5.14
N LYS A 99 10.28 15.42 -6.19
CA LYS A 99 10.57 14.40 -7.19
C LYS A 99 11.75 14.76 -8.10
N SER A 100 12.26 15.99 -8.08
CA SER A 100 13.45 16.37 -8.85
C SER A 100 14.77 15.91 -8.23
N LYS A 101 14.73 15.40 -6.99
CA LYS A 101 15.92 15.02 -6.20
C LYS A 101 16.17 13.51 -6.10
N ASN A 102 15.31 12.67 -6.70
CA ASN A 102 15.39 11.20 -6.64
C ASN A 102 15.53 10.56 -8.02
#